data_AF-A0A3C0JFN8-F1
#
_entry.id   AF-A0A3C0JFN8-F1
#
_cell.length_a   1.000
_cell.length_b   1.000
_cell.length_c   1.000
_cell.angle_alpha   90.00
_cell.angle_beta   90.00
_cell.angle_gamma   90.00
#
_symmetry.space_group_name_H-M   'P 1'
#
loop_
_entity.id
_entity.type
_entity.pdbx_description
1 polymer ?
#
loop_
_entity_poly.entity_id
_entity_poly.type
_entity_poly.pdbx_seq_one_letter_code
_entity_poly.pdbx_strand_id
1 'polypeptide(L)'
;PSLLPKYKGMNTHQRVMDEGEPLHGSSVHFVNSELDGGPVILQARLPVLPNDSRESLELRIKTKEHLIYPTAISWLAEGRIELKGNEIYMDGKKMTGPVVMDYM
;
A
#
# COMPACT_ATOMS: atom_id res chain seq x y z
N PRO A 1 -0.57 7.69 2.75
CA PRO A 1 -0.02 6.69 1.80
C PRO A 1 1.34 6.15 2.27
N SER A 2 1.42 4.87 2.61
CA SER A 2 2.66 4.23 3.08
C SER A 2 2.64 2.73 2.82
N LEU A 3 3.80 2.09 3.07
CA LEU A 3 3.90 0.64 3.20
C LEU A 3 3.46 0.24 4.62
N LEU A 4 2.14 0.12 4.83
CA LEU A 4 1.56 -0.28 6.11
C LEU A 4 2.18 -1.61 6.59
N PRO A 5 2.45 -1.76 7.91
CA PRO A 5 2.01 -0.89 9.01
C PRO A 5 2.89 0.36 9.27
N LYS A 6 3.94 0.60 8.48
CA LYS A 6 4.80 1.80 8.68
C LYS A 6 4.04 3.09 8.31
N TYR A 7 4.38 4.18 8.99
CA TYR A 7 3.90 5.55 8.71
C TYR A 7 2.37 5.67 8.59
N LYS A 8 1.61 5.13 9.54
CA LYS A 8 0.16 5.42 9.66
C LYS A 8 -0.11 6.92 9.81
N GLY A 9 -1.25 7.38 9.33
CA GLY A 9 -1.70 8.76 9.43
C GLY A 9 -1.14 9.68 8.34
N MET A 10 -0.90 10.94 8.70
CA MET A 10 -0.60 12.01 7.74
C MET A 10 0.90 12.24 7.53
N ASN A 11 1.24 13.05 6.52
CA ASN A 11 2.60 13.50 6.19
C ASN A 11 3.61 12.37 5.97
N THR A 12 3.15 11.25 5.41
CA THR A 12 3.95 10.03 5.28
C THR A 12 5.16 10.21 4.36
N HIS A 13 5.04 10.97 3.27
CA HIS A 13 6.16 11.27 2.36
C HIS A 13 7.28 12.00 3.08
N GLN A 14 6.95 13.06 3.83
CA GLN A 14 7.93 13.85 4.55
C GLN A 14 8.64 13.00 5.61
N ARG A 15 7.89 12.22 6.39
CA ARG A 15 8.45 11.36 7.44
C ARG A 15 9.43 10.31 6.91
N VAL A 16 9.12 9.69 5.77
CA VAL A 16 10.02 8.72 5.11
C VAL A 16 11.31 9.40 4.67
N MET A 17 11.23 10.61 4.12
CA MET A 17 12.42 11.37 3.71
C MET A 17 13.25 11.81 4.92
N ASP A 18 12.61 12.32 5.98
CA ASP A 18 13.28 12.77 7.20
C ASP A 18 14.02 11.63 7.90
N GLU A 19 13.45 10.42 7.87
CA GLU A 19 14.05 9.21 8.44
C GLU A 19 15.03 8.51 7.48
N GLY A 20 15.18 9.00 6.25
CA GLY A 20 16.11 8.44 5.26
C GLY A 20 15.76 7.02 4.81
N GLU A 21 14.47 6.65 4.83
CA GLU A 21 14.06 5.31 4.40
C GLU A 21 14.33 5.13 2.90
N PRO A 22 14.94 4.00 2.49
CA PRO A 22 15.29 3.77 1.09
C PRO A 22 14.06 3.42 0.23
N LEU A 23 12.94 3.06 0.86
CA LEU A 23 11.74 2.56 0.21
C LEU A 23 10.50 3.28 0.74
N HIS A 24 9.60 3.63 -0.17
CA HIS A 24 8.27 4.14 0.16
C HIS A 24 7.22 3.49 -0.74
N GLY A 25 5.96 3.82 -0.53
CA GLY A 25 4.87 3.22 -1.27
C GLY A 25 3.49 3.63 -0.79
N SER A 26 2.51 2.85 -1.24
CA SER A 26 1.12 2.97 -0.81
C SER A 26 0.48 1.59 -0.66
N SER A 27 -0.55 1.51 0.17
CA SER A 27 -1.23 0.27 0.56
C SER A 27 -2.72 0.40 0.32
N VAL A 28 -3.33 -0.62 -0.30
CA VAL A 28 -4.78 -0.82 -0.33
C VAL A 28 -5.14 -1.84 0.74
N HIS A 29 -6.06 -1.50 1.64
CA HIS A 29 -6.44 -2.34 2.77
C HIS A 29 -7.94 -2.25 3.03
N PHE A 30 -8.48 -3.24 3.75
CA PHE A 30 -9.84 -3.14 4.28
C PHE A 30 -9.90 -2.16 5.44
N VAL A 31 -10.99 -1.41 5.57
CA VAL A 31 -11.16 -0.45 6.68
C VAL A 31 -11.64 -1.20 7.93
N ASN A 32 -11.08 -0.85 9.08
CA ASN A 32 -11.57 -1.26 10.40
C ASN A 32 -11.58 -0.05 11.36
N SER A 33 -11.81 -0.28 12.66
CA SER A 33 -11.85 0.79 13.68
C SER A 33 -10.49 1.42 13.99
N GLU A 34 -9.40 0.78 13.58
CA GLU A 34 -8.05 1.31 13.77
C GLU A 34 -7.64 2.17 12.58
N LEU A 35 -7.05 3.34 12.86
CA LEU A 35 -6.46 4.18 11.82
C LEU A 35 -5.43 3.37 11.02
N ASP A 36 -5.64 3.28 9.71
CA ASP A 36 -4.80 2.54 8.76
C ASP A 36 -4.41 1.14 9.28
N GLY A 37 -5.35 0.45 9.96
CA GLY A 37 -5.06 -0.76 10.73
C GLY A 37 -5.70 -2.04 10.22
N GLY A 38 -6.53 -1.97 9.19
CA GLY A 38 -7.13 -3.17 8.63
C GLY A 38 -6.17 -3.97 7.74
N PRO A 39 -6.54 -5.22 7.40
CA PRO A 39 -5.65 -6.13 6.71
C PRO A 39 -5.36 -5.62 5.29
N VAL A 40 -4.08 -5.67 4.91
CA VAL A 40 -3.57 -5.09 3.67
C VAL A 40 -3.67 -6.10 2.53
N ILE A 41 -4.28 -5.67 1.42
CA ILE A 41 -4.50 -6.47 0.21
C ILE A 41 -3.27 -6.39 -0.69
N LEU A 42 -2.90 -5.16 -1.06
CA LEU A 42 -1.96 -4.88 -2.14
C LEU A 42 -1.12 -3.65 -1.78
N GLN A 43 0.17 -3.72 -2.07
CA GLN A 43 1.09 -2.60 -1.90
C GLN A 43 1.82 -2.31 -3.21
N ALA A 44 2.03 -1.02 -3.48
CA ALA A 44 3.02 -0.55 -4.43
C ALA A 44 4.26 -0.14 -3.66
N ARG A 45 5.43 -0.68 -4.05
CA ARG A 45 6.73 -0.36 -3.43
C ARG A 45 7.67 0.23 -4.46
N LEU A 46 8.35 1.32 -4.10
CA LEU A 46 9.30 2.01 -4.97
C LEU A 46 10.44 2.66 -4.17
N PRO A 47 11.62 2.89 -4.78
CA PRO A 47 12.74 3.49 -4.08
C PRO A 47 12.56 4.99 -3.87
N VAL A 48 12.99 5.49 -2.71
CA VAL A 48 13.21 6.92 -2.49
C VAL A 48 14.56 7.27 -3.11
N LEU A 49 14.55 8.11 -4.12
CA LEU A 49 15.74 8.48 -4.89
C LEU A 49 16.48 9.63 -4.19
N PRO A 50 17.82 9.70 -4.30
CA PRO A 50 18.61 10.75 -3.67
C PRO A 50 18.22 12.19 -4.06
N ASN A 51 17.62 12.35 -5.23
CA ASN A 51 17.17 13.63 -5.78
C ASN A 51 15.64 13.82 -5.70
N ASP A 52 14.91 12.94 -5.01
CA ASP A 52 13.49 13.17 -4.78
C ASP A 52 13.32 14.43 -3.91
N SER A 53 12.48 15.36 -4.37
CA SER A 53 11.74 16.25 -3.47
C SER A 53 10.50 15.54 -2.94
N ARG A 54 9.90 16.07 -1.87
CA ARG A 54 8.61 15.60 -1.36
C ARG A 54 7.56 15.48 -2.46
N GLU A 55 7.44 16.51 -3.30
CA GLU A 55 6.46 16.59 -4.37
C GLU A 55 6.72 15.54 -5.45
N SER A 56 7.99 15.31 -5.80
CA SER A 56 8.35 14.29 -6.79
C SER A 56 8.08 12.87 -6.28
N LEU A 57 8.35 12.60 -5.00
CA LEU A 57 8.05 11.32 -4.36
C LEU A 57 6.54 11.10 -4.26
N GLU A 58 5.78 12.13 -3.87
CA GLU A 58 4.31 12.10 -3.83
C GLU A 58 3.72 11.80 -5.21
N LEU A 59 4.19 12.46 -6.27
CA LEU A 59 3.71 12.23 -7.64
C LEU A 59 4.00 10.79 -8.11
N ARG A 60 5.20 10.28 -7.82
CA ARG A 60 5.58 8.90 -8.14
C ARG A 60 4.68 7.91 -7.42
N ILE A 61 4.40 8.12 -6.13
CA ILE A 61 3.49 7.27 -5.34
C ILE A 61 2.06 7.34 -5.87
N LYS A 62 1.54 8.55 -6.12
CA LYS A 62 0.18 8.75 -6.66
C LYS A 62 -0.01 8.04 -8.01
N THR A 63 1.02 8.03 -8.85
CA THR A 63 1.01 7.27 -10.11
C THR A 63 0.84 5.78 -9.86
N LYS A 64 1.44 5.23 -8.79
CA LYS A 64 1.26 3.82 -8.42
C LYS A 64 -0.07 3.54 -7.75
N GLU A 65 -0.62 4.48 -6.99
CA GLU A 65 -1.98 4.37 -6.43
C GLU A 65 -3.03 4.19 -7.53
N HIS A 66 -2.91 4.93 -8.62
CA HIS A 66 -3.77 4.78 -9.80
C HIS A 66 -3.66 3.40 -10.48
N LEU A 67 -2.62 2.61 -10.18
CA LEU A 67 -2.47 1.24 -10.66
C LEU A 67 -3.01 0.23 -9.66
N ILE A 68 -2.58 0.30 -8.40
CA ILE A 68 -2.93 -0.71 -7.39
C ILE A 68 -4.38 -0.60 -6.94
N TYR A 69 -4.97 0.59 -6.92
CA TYR A 69 -6.32 0.75 -6.40
C TYR A 69 -7.38 0.12 -7.33
N PRO A 70 -7.39 0.42 -8.65
CA PRO A 70 -8.28 -0.30 -9.57
C PRO A 70 -8.01 -1.80 -9.62
N THR A 71 -6.75 -2.23 -9.49
CA THR A 71 -6.40 -3.66 -9.46
C THR A 71 -7.07 -4.38 -8.28
N ALA A 72 -6.94 -3.84 -7.07
CA ALA A 72 -7.58 -4.41 -5.89
C ALA A 72 -9.12 -4.42 -6.00
N ILE A 73 -9.70 -3.37 -6.59
CA ILE A 73 -11.15 -3.32 -6.86
C ILE A 73 -11.55 -4.41 -7.86
N SER A 74 -10.77 -4.64 -8.92
CA SER A 74 -11.04 -5.71 -9.90
C SER A 74 -11.06 -7.08 -9.23
N TRP A 75 -10.05 -7.37 -8.40
CA TRP A 75 -9.98 -8.64 -7.65
C TRP A 75 -11.17 -8.82 -6.71
N LEU A 76 -11.64 -7.74 -6.08
CA LEU A 76 -12.84 -7.78 -5.25
C LEU A 76 -14.10 -8.03 -6.09
N ALA A 77 -14.25 -7.34 -7.22
CA ALA A 77 -15.39 -7.47 -8.12
C ALA A 77 -15.47 -8.86 -8.79
N GLU A 78 -14.32 -9.47 -9.07
CA GLU A 78 -14.19 -10.83 -9.59
C GLU A 78 -14.41 -11.92 -8.51
N GLY A 79 -14.59 -11.54 -7.24
CA GLY A 79 -14.72 -12.49 -6.13
C GLY A 79 -13.42 -13.22 -5.80
N ARG A 80 -12.28 -12.74 -6.30
CA ARG A 80 -10.97 -13.33 -6.02
C ARG A 80 -10.52 -13.02 -4.60
N ILE A 81 -10.93 -11.89 -4.05
CA ILE A 81 -10.60 -11.49 -2.68
C ILE A 81 -11.83 -11.58 -1.79
N GLU A 82 -11.66 -12.25 -0.65
CA GLU A 82 -12.66 -12.33 0.41
C GLU A 82 -12.02 -11.94 1.76
N LEU A 83 -12.73 -11.12 2.54
CA LEU A 83 -12.40 -10.86 3.94
C LEU A 83 -13.19 -11.80 4.84
N LYS A 84 -12.50 -12.63 5.63
CA LYS A 84 -13.10 -13.55 6.62
C LYS A 84 -12.54 -13.21 8.00
N GLY A 85 -13.35 -12.55 8.82
CA GLY A 85 -12.87 -11.97 10.08
C GLY A 85 -11.81 -10.90 9.80
N ASN A 86 -10.58 -11.11 10.27
CA ASN A 86 -9.44 -10.23 10.02
C ASN A 86 -8.43 -10.82 9.01
N GLU A 87 -8.81 -11.88 8.29
CA GLU A 87 -7.95 -12.59 7.35
C GLU A 87 -8.44 -12.38 5.92
N ILE A 88 -7.49 -12.18 5.00
CA ILE A 88 -7.80 -12.07 3.57
C ILE A 88 -7.52 -13.42 2.91
N TYR A 89 -8.47 -13.86 2.09
CA TYR A 89 -8.32 -15.01 1.22
C TYR A 89 -8.28 -14.51 -0.23
N MET A 90 -7.29 -14.97 -1.00
CA MET A 90 -7.21 -14.75 -2.44
C MET A 90 -7.36 -16.10 -3.15
N ASP A 91 -8.32 -16.21 -4.07
CA ASP A 91 -8.63 -17.43 -4.82
C ASP A 91 -8.79 -18.66 -3.90
N GLY A 92 -9.49 -18.46 -2.76
CA GLY A 92 -9.73 -19.48 -1.74
C GLY A 92 -8.54 -19.79 -0.81
N LYS A 93 -7.37 -19.17 -0.99
CA LYS A 93 -6.18 -19.37 -0.15
C LYS A 93 -5.95 -18.19 0.78
N LYS A 94 -5.68 -18.47 2.06
CA LYS A 94 -5.33 -17.46 3.05
C LYS A 94 -4.03 -16.74 2.62
N MET A 95 -4.07 -15.41 2.58
CA MET A 95 -2.90 -14.57 2.36
C MET A 95 -2.04 -14.53 3.63
N THR A 96 -0.73 -14.67 3.46
CA THR A 96 0.26 -14.53 4.56
C THR A 96 0.84 -13.12 4.67
N GLY A 97 0.51 -12.25 3.71
CA GLY A 97 0.92 -10.86 3.62
C GLY A 97 0.29 -10.22 2.38
N PRO A 98 0.45 -8.90 2.20
CA PRO A 98 -0.07 -8.24 1.02
C PRO A 98 0.64 -8.73 -0.24
N VAL A 99 -0.05 -8.72 -1.36
CA VAL A 99 0.61 -8.77 -2.67
C VAL A 99 1.45 -7.50 -2.82
N VAL A 100 2.69 -7.61 -3.28
CA VAL A 100 3.58 -6.46 -3.48
C VAL A 100 3.87 -6.30 -4.97
N MET A 101 3.43 -5.19 -5.54
CA MET A 101 3.89 -4.71 -6.85
C MET A 101 5.15 -3.88 -6.64
N ASP A 102 6.28 -4.48 -6.99
CA ASP A 102 7.60 -3.89 -6.80
C ASP A 102 8.04 -3.12 -8.05
N TYR A 103 8.47 -1.86 -7.86
CA TYR A 103 8.89 -0.95 -8.92
C TYR A 103 10.35 -0.50 -8.73
N MET A 104 11.20 -1.43 -8.29
CA MET A 104 12.65 -1.26 -8.17
C MET A 104 13.35 -1.24 -9.53
#